data_AF-A0A2N2TMZ2-F1
#
_entry.id   AF-A0A2N2TMZ2-F1
#
_cell.length_a   1.000
_cell.length_b   1.000
_cell.length_c   1.000
_cell.angle_alpha   90.00
_cell.angle_beta   90.00
_cell.angle_gamma   90.00
#
_symmetry.space_group_name_H-M   'P 1'
#
loop_
_entity.id
_entity.type
_entity.pdbx_description
1 polymer ?
#
loop_
_entity_poly.entity_id
_entity_poly.type
_entity_poly.pdbx_seq_one_letter_code
_entity_poly.pdbx_strand_id
1 'polypeptide(L)'
;MGNEDEKDEYETKELLKLGFATVDWEDRGAHQTIFDDFDTPQHFIQLKAVQGALASVLPNGDDDASELVMMLEDLNPKLFNALGSAVRALSAAKTEEDFAHVGISGRRYVEQLADALFPASTVPFNGRDVSAPKFKNRLWAFIDKSLPAEAPNRDNGLRSLGREIDRMIDAVNALLHGQPDQQSALRAFADLAKLTIALLQLDPAASRQPYRAFEQKIVDFFTQHFEDLRRGDGADAP
;
A
#
# COMPACT_ATOMS: atom_id res chain seq x y z
N MET A 1 1.10 19.67 2.02
CA MET A 1 0.38 20.60 1.13
C MET A 1 -1.10 20.45 1.41
N GLY A 2 -1.60 21.13 2.44
CA GLY A 2 -3.03 21.15 2.77
C GLY A 2 -3.51 22.59 2.79
N ASN A 3 -4.74 22.84 2.34
CA ASN A 3 -5.36 24.17 2.44
C ASN A 3 -5.54 24.49 3.93
N GLU A 4 -4.68 25.35 4.49
CA GLU A 4 -4.82 25.79 5.89
C GLU A 4 -6.14 26.57 6.10
N ASP A 5 -6.64 27.18 5.03
CA ASP A 5 -7.90 27.92 5.01
C ASP A 5 -9.15 27.04 5.15
N GLU A 6 -9.04 25.72 4.95
CA GLU A 6 -10.13 24.75 5.10
C GLU A 6 -10.18 24.08 6.49
N LYS A 7 -9.21 24.38 7.37
CA LYS A 7 -9.17 23.81 8.72
C LYS A 7 -10.21 24.46 9.62
N ASP A 8 -11.28 23.74 9.93
CA ASP A 8 -12.27 24.16 10.93
C ASP A 8 -11.80 23.89 12.38
N GLU A 9 -11.23 24.91 13.01
CA GLU A 9 -10.84 24.82 14.41
C GLU A 9 -12.00 24.52 15.38
N TYR A 10 -13.25 24.77 15.00
CA TYR A 10 -14.40 24.50 15.84
C TYR A 10 -14.59 22.99 16.06
N GLU A 11 -14.57 22.20 15.00
CA GLU A 11 -14.72 20.74 15.07
C GLU A 11 -13.61 20.09 15.90
N THR A 12 -12.37 20.56 15.72
CA THR A 12 -11.22 20.12 16.53
C THR A 12 -11.47 20.34 18.03
N LYS A 13 -12.00 21.52 18.40
CA LYS A 13 -12.32 21.87 19.80
C LYS A 13 -13.46 21.03 20.36
N GLU A 14 -14.49 20.72 19.57
CA GLU A 14 -15.60 19.86 20.01
C GLU A 14 -15.14 18.41 20.24
N LEU A 15 -14.32 17.85 19.35
CA LEU A 15 -13.76 16.51 19.54
C LEU A 15 -12.89 16.43 20.80
N LEU A 16 -12.06 17.42 21.09
CA LEU A 16 -11.30 17.46 22.35
C LEU A 16 -12.22 17.50 23.58
N LYS A 17 -13.34 18.22 23.52
CA LYS A 17 -14.34 18.24 24.62
C LYS A 17 -15.03 16.89 24.83
N LEU A 18 -15.16 16.09 23.78
CA LEU A 18 -15.71 14.73 23.85
C LEU A 18 -14.72 13.71 24.47
N GLY A 19 -13.52 14.14 24.85
CA GLY A 19 -12.54 13.33 25.57
C GLY A 19 -11.50 12.64 24.69
N PHE A 20 -11.40 13.02 23.41
CA PHE A 20 -10.28 12.58 22.56
C PHE A 20 -8.97 13.20 23.07
N ALA A 21 -7.93 12.39 23.22
CA ALA A 21 -6.65 12.82 23.79
C ALA A 21 -5.87 13.75 22.84
N THR A 22 -5.97 13.50 21.53
CA THR A 22 -5.32 14.26 20.46
C THR A 22 -6.23 14.31 19.25
N VAL A 23 -6.38 15.49 18.65
CA VAL A 23 -7.13 15.71 17.42
C VAL A 23 -6.26 16.57 16.52
N ASP A 24 -6.02 16.10 15.31
CA ASP A 24 -5.20 16.81 14.32
C ASP A 24 -5.77 16.57 12.91
N TRP A 25 -5.41 17.45 11.99
CA TRP A 25 -5.79 17.33 10.59
C TRP A 25 -4.95 16.27 9.89
N GLU A 26 -5.58 15.49 9.02
CA GLU A 26 -4.88 14.49 8.22
C GLU A 26 -4.05 15.15 7.12
N ASP A 27 -2.76 14.80 7.04
CA ASP A 27 -1.94 15.14 5.87
C ASP A 27 -2.26 14.19 4.72
N ARG A 28 -2.99 14.68 3.73
CA ARG A 28 -3.33 13.96 2.49
C ARG A 28 -2.19 13.99 1.46
N GLY A 29 -0.98 14.36 1.85
CA GLY A 29 0.18 14.29 0.96
C GLY A 29 0.09 15.25 -0.21
N ALA A 30 0.20 14.72 -1.43
CA ALA A 30 0.09 15.48 -2.67
C ALA A 30 -1.14 15.09 -3.51
N HIS A 31 -2.12 14.43 -2.89
CA HIS A 31 -3.40 14.13 -3.54
C HIS A 31 -4.07 15.41 -4.07
N GLN A 32 -4.71 15.31 -5.24
CA GLN A 32 -5.41 16.40 -5.93
C GLN A 32 -4.52 17.61 -6.27
N THR A 33 -3.20 17.42 -6.29
CA THR A 33 -2.25 18.45 -6.74
C THR A 33 -1.68 18.10 -8.13
N ILE A 34 -0.83 18.96 -8.67
CA ILE A 34 -0.08 18.68 -9.91
C ILE A 34 0.84 17.45 -9.83
N PHE A 35 1.08 16.93 -8.62
CA PHE A 35 1.89 15.75 -8.38
C PHE A 35 1.08 14.46 -8.28
N ASP A 36 -0.26 14.55 -8.28
CA ASP A 36 -1.15 13.39 -8.23
C ASP A 36 -1.27 12.74 -9.62
N ASP A 37 -0.62 11.61 -9.81
CA ASP A 37 -0.71 10.79 -11.02
C ASP A 37 -1.82 9.71 -10.93
N PHE A 38 -2.56 9.67 -9.83
CA PHE A 38 -3.67 8.75 -9.59
C PHE A 38 -5.04 9.40 -9.82
N ASP A 39 -5.14 10.73 -9.82
CA ASP A 39 -6.35 11.46 -10.24
C ASP A 39 -6.51 11.49 -11.77
N THR A 40 -6.69 10.31 -12.37
CA THR A 40 -6.87 10.14 -13.82
C THR A 40 -8.01 9.20 -14.15
N PRO A 41 -8.73 9.40 -15.28
CA PRO A 41 -9.77 8.48 -15.72
C PRO A 41 -9.29 7.02 -15.85
N GLN A 42 -8.04 6.82 -16.28
CA GLN A 42 -7.43 5.49 -16.41
C GLN A 42 -7.27 4.80 -15.04
N HIS A 43 -6.87 5.55 -14.02
CA HIS A 43 -6.76 5.02 -12.67
C HIS A 43 -8.14 4.66 -12.10
N PHE A 44 -9.16 5.50 -12.28
CA PHE A 44 -10.54 5.19 -11.84
C PHE A 44 -11.15 3.97 -12.54
N ILE A 45 -10.86 3.77 -13.83
CA ILE A 45 -11.25 2.54 -14.55
C ILE A 45 -10.59 1.31 -13.93
N GLN A 46 -9.31 1.41 -13.57
CA GLN A 46 -8.59 0.35 -12.87
C GLN A 46 -9.18 0.07 -11.49
N LEU A 47 -9.47 1.11 -10.70
CA LEU A 47 -10.14 0.99 -9.39
C LEU A 47 -11.44 0.19 -9.52
N LYS A 48 -12.30 0.54 -10.49
CA LYS A 48 -13.58 -0.14 -10.68
C LYS A 48 -13.41 -1.59 -11.15
N ALA A 49 -12.43 -1.87 -12.00
CA ALA A 49 -12.14 -3.22 -12.45
C ALA A 49 -11.68 -4.13 -11.30
N VAL A 50 -10.85 -3.61 -10.39
CA VAL A 50 -10.41 -4.33 -9.20
C VAL A 50 -11.56 -4.54 -8.23
N GLN A 51 -12.37 -3.51 -7.97
CA GLN A 51 -13.57 -3.61 -7.14
C GLN A 51 -14.49 -4.73 -7.64
N GLY A 52 -14.82 -4.74 -8.93
CA GLY A 52 -15.70 -5.75 -9.51
C GLY A 52 -15.14 -7.16 -9.44
N ALA A 53 -13.82 -7.32 -9.59
CA ALA A 53 -13.18 -8.62 -9.42
C ALA A 53 -13.30 -9.09 -7.96
N LEU A 54 -12.90 -8.27 -6.99
CA LEU A 54 -12.91 -8.63 -5.58
C LEU A 54 -14.33 -8.85 -5.03
N ALA A 55 -15.32 -8.11 -5.52
CA ALA A 55 -16.73 -8.29 -5.14
C ALA A 55 -17.22 -9.72 -5.36
N SER A 56 -16.72 -10.42 -6.39
CA SER A 56 -17.14 -11.81 -6.67
C SER A 56 -16.69 -12.85 -5.64
N VAL A 57 -15.79 -12.48 -4.73
CA VAL A 57 -15.24 -13.37 -3.70
C VAL A 57 -15.42 -12.87 -2.26
N LEU A 58 -15.92 -11.64 -2.09
CA LEU A 58 -16.14 -11.03 -0.78
C LEU A 58 -17.56 -11.34 -0.26
N PRO A 59 -17.74 -11.51 1.07
CA PRO A 59 -19.04 -11.87 1.65
C PRO A 59 -20.18 -10.91 1.31
N ASN A 60 -19.97 -9.60 1.39
CA ASN A 60 -20.98 -8.59 1.05
C ASN A 60 -20.79 -7.99 -0.35
N GLY A 61 -20.04 -8.67 -1.22
CA GLY A 61 -19.88 -8.28 -2.61
C GLY A 61 -19.31 -6.88 -2.81
N ASP A 62 -20.10 -6.01 -3.45
CA ASP A 62 -19.69 -4.67 -3.86
C ASP A 62 -19.38 -3.74 -2.69
N ASP A 63 -20.06 -3.89 -1.55
CA ASP A 63 -19.88 -3.02 -0.38
C ASP A 63 -18.49 -3.25 0.23
N ASP A 64 -18.17 -4.50 0.56
CA ASP A 64 -16.85 -4.89 1.08
C ASP A 64 -15.74 -4.54 0.08
N ALA A 65 -15.99 -4.74 -1.22
CA ALA A 65 -15.01 -4.44 -2.26
C ALA A 65 -14.77 -2.93 -2.38
N SER A 66 -15.81 -2.12 -2.27
CA SER A 66 -15.71 -0.66 -2.32
C SER A 66 -14.89 -0.14 -1.15
N GLU A 67 -15.20 -0.58 0.06
CA GLU A 67 -14.49 -0.19 1.27
C GLU A 67 -13.01 -0.55 1.19
N LEU A 68 -12.72 -1.79 0.77
CA LEU A 68 -11.36 -2.30 0.63
C LEU A 68 -10.53 -1.51 -0.39
N VAL A 69 -11.13 -1.19 -1.54
CA VAL A 69 -10.45 -0.42 -2.59
C VAL A 69 -10.20 1.02 -2.14
N MET A 70 -11.19 1.66 -1.50
CA MET A 70 -11.04 3.02 -0.96
C MET A 70 -9.93 3.09 0.08
N MET A 71 -9.93 2.19 1.07
CA MET A 71 -8.90 2.15 2.10
C MET A 71 -7.50 1.93 1.51
N LEU A 72 -7.35 1.06 0.52
CA LEU A 72 -6.05 0.83 -0.12
C LEU A 72 -5.56 2.02 -0.93
N GLU A 73 -6.47 2.73 -1.61
CA GLU A 73 -6.16 3.92 -2.39
C GLU A 73 -5.74 5.07 -1.47
N ASP A 74 -6.52 5.35 -0.42
CA ASP A 74 -6.21 6.40 0.57
C ASP A 74 -4.88 6.13 1.30
N LEU A 75 -4.56 4.86 1.60
CA LEU A 75 -3.35 4.53 2.33
C LEU A 75 -2.09 4.52 1.44
N ASN A 76 -2.18 3.96 0.24
CA ASN A 76 -1.05 3.88 -0.67
C ASN A 76 -1.48 3.54 -2.12
N PRO A 77 -1.73 4.55 -2.98
CA PRO A 77 -2.24 4.32 -4.34
C PRO A 77 -1.23 3.60 -5.25
N LYS A 78 0.08 3.68 -4.93
CA LYS A 78 1.14 2.93 -5.61
C LYS A 78 1.07 1.43 -5.30
N LEU A 79 0.87 1.05 -4.03
CA LEU A 79 0.63 -0.35 -3.65
C LEU A 79 -0.68 -0.85 -4.27
N PHE A 80 -1.74 -0.03 -4.24
CA PHE A 80 -2.99 -0.38 -4.92
C PHE A 80 -2.77 -0.67 -6.41
N ASN A 81 -1.99 0.14 -7.12
CA ASN A 81 -1.70 -0.10 -8.54
C ASN A 81 -0.98 -1.44 -8.80
N ALA A 82 -0.07 -1.84 -7.92
CA ALA A 82 0.58 -3.15 -8.01
C ALA A 82 -0.40 -4.30 -7.76
N LEU A 83 -1.25 -4.20 -6.74
CA LEU A 83 -2.32 -5.18 -6.48
C LEU A 83 -3.28 -5.27 -7.67
N GLY A 84 -3.76 -4.12 -8.14
CA GLY A 84 -4.72 -4.04 -9.25
C GLY A 84 -4.16 -4.54 -10.57
N SER A 85 -2.85 -4.45 -10.77
CA SER A 85 -2.19 -5.11 -11.91
C SER A 85 -2.20 -6.63 -11.78
N ALA A 86 -1.94 -7.17 -10.59
CA ALA A 86 -2.02 -8.61 -10.34
C ALA A 86 -3.45 -9.15 -10.49
N VAL A 87 -4.45 -8.43 -9.96
CA VAL A 87 -5.87 -8.79 -10.07
C VAL A 87 -6.34 -8.74 -11.53
N ARG A 88 -5.96 -7.71 -12.31
CA ARG A 88 -6.30 -7.66 -13.74
C ARG A 88 -5.64 -8.78 -14.54
N ALA A 89 -4.38 -9.07 -14.27
CA ALA A 89 -3.69 -10.20 -14.88
C ALA A 89 -4.42 -11.51 -14.56
N LEU A 90 -4.88 -11.68 -13.31
CA LEU A 90 -5.66 -12.85 -12.91
C LEU A 90 -7.01 -12.94 -13.63
N SER A 91 -7.73 -11.83 -13.79
CA SER A 91 -9.00 -11.80 -14.52
C SER A 91 -8.85 -12.21 -15.99
N ALA A 92 -7.65 -12.02 -16.58
CA ALA A 92 -7.35 -12.39 -17.96
C ALA A 92 -6.70 -13.77 -18.12
N ALA A 93 -6.25 -14.38 -17.01
CA ALA A 93 -5.46 -15.62 -17.04
C ALA A 93 -6.27 -16.81 -17.55
N LYS A 94 -5.69 -17.58 -18.48
CA LYS A 94 -6.29 -18.79 -19.06
C LYS A 94 -5.34 -19.96 -19.10
N THR A 95 -4.04 -19.69 -19.12
CA THR A 95 -2.97 -20.67 -19.24
C THR A 95 -2.13 -20.69 -17.97
N GLU A 96 -1.35 -21.76 -17.79
CA GLU A 96 -0.39 -21.88 -16.70
C GLU A 96 0.65 -20.75 -16.71
N GLU A 97 1.08 -20.31 -17.88
CA GLU A 97 2.00 -19.17 -18.03
C GLU A 97 1.36 -17.87 -17.54
N ASP A 98 0.07 -17.67 -17.81
CA ASP A 98 -0.66 -16.50 -17.29
C ASP A 98 -0.71 -16.53 -15.76
N PHE A 99 -1.01 -17.69 -15.16
CA PHE A 99 -1.03 -17.83 -13.70
C PHE A 99 0.35 -17.64 -13.07
N ALA A 100 1.41 -18.12 -13.71
CA ALA A 100 2.78 -17.83 -13.27
C ALA A 100 3.08 -16.33 -13.32
N HIS A 101 2.65 -15.63 -14.37
CA HIS A 101 2.78 -14.17 -14.46
C HIS A 101 1.99 -13.43 -13.36
N VAL A 102 0.81 -13.93 -13.00
CA VAL A 102 0.03 -13.45 -11.85
C VAL A 102 0.80 -13.66 -10.54
N GLY A 103 1.39 -14.84 -10.34
CA GLY A 103 2.23 -15.15 -9.16
C GLY A 103 3.42 -14.21 -9.04
N ILE A 104 4.12 -13.92 -10.13
CA ILE A 104 5.22 -12.93 -10.16
C ILE A 104 4.71 -11.55 -9.77
N SER A 105 3.55 -11.15 -10.30
CA SER A 105 2.93 -9.85 -10.00
C SER A 105 2.51 -9.75 -8.53
N GLY A 106 1.92 -10.80 -7.98
CA GLY A 106 1.56 -10.89 -6.56
C GLY A 106 2.79 -10.84 -5.65
N ARG A 107 3.88 -11.53 -6.02
CA ARG A 107 5.13 -11.48 -5.27
C ARG A 107 5.73 -10.07 -5.26
N ARG A 108 5.75 -9.41 -6.42
CA ARG A 108 6.20 -8.03 -6.54
C ARG A 108 5.39 -7.10 -5.64
N TYR A 109 4.08 -7.30 -5.57
CA TYR A 109 3.22 -6.55 -4.65
C TYR A 109 3.63 -6.77 -3.18
N VAL A 110 3.84 -8.01 -2.74
CA VAL A 110 4.27 -8.31 -1.36
C VAL A 110 5.64 -7.70 -1.04
N GLU A 111 6.57 -7.70 -2.01
CA GLU A 111 7.87 -7.04 -1.88
C GLU A 111 7.72 -5.53 -1.71
N GLN A 112 6.86 -4.88 -2.51
CA GLN A 112 6.57 -3.46 -2.38
C GLN A 112 5.87 -3.12 -1.05
N LEU A 113 4.97 -3.98 -0.58
CA LEU A 113 4.36 -3.83 0.74
C LEU A 113 5.41 -3.89 1.85
N ALA A 114 6.36 -4.82 1.74
CA ALA A 114 7.49 -4.89 2.68
C ALA A 114 8.36 -3.64 2.60
N ASP A 115 8.63 -3.11 1.39
CA ASP A 115 9.37 -1.85 1.24
C ASP A 115 8.61 -0.67 1.86
N ALA A 116 7.28 -0.66 1.74
CA ALA A 116 6.41 0.36 2.33
C ALA A 116 6.52 0.38 3.86
N LEU A 117 6.33 -0.79 4.47
CA LEU A 117 6.22 -0.96 5.92
C LEU A 117 7.58 -1.02 6.63
N PHE A 118 8.57 -1.66 6.02
CA PHE A 118 9.89 -1.88 6.61
C PHE A 118 10.96 -1.89 5.51
N PRO A 119 11.49 -0.71 5.14
CA PRO A 119 12.51 -0.58 4.11
C PRO A 119 13.71 -1.50 4.34
N ALA A 120 14.30 -2.00 3.26
CA ALA A 120 15.46 -2.88 3.32
C ALA A 120 16.64 -2.23 4.05
N SER A 121 17.34 -3.01 4.87
CA SER A 121 18.51 -2.56 5.63
C SER A 121 19.62 -3.59 5.58
N THR A 122 20.87 -3.11 5.63
CA THR A 122 22.06 -3.96 5.82
C THR A 122 22.27 -4.35 7.28
N VAL A 123 21.60 -3.66 8.21
CA VAL A 123 21.65 -3.94 9.64
C VAL A 123 20.54 -4.94 10.00
N PRO A 124 20.87 -6.07 10.64
CA PRO A 124 19.86 -7.06 11.02
C PRO A 124 18.88 -6.49 12.07
N PHE A 125 17.62 -6.94 12.01
CA PHE A 125 16.61 -6.62 13.00
C PHE A 125 16.38 -7.83 13.91
N ASN A 126 16.60 -7.69 15.22
CA ASN A 126 16.52 -8.80 16.19
C ASN A 126 17.29 -10.07 15.74
N GLY A 127 18.48 -9.87 15.15
CA GLY A 127 19.32 -10.95 14.64
C GLY A 127 18.87 -11.56 13.30
N ARG A 128 17.81 -11.06 12.68
CA ARG A 128 17.30 -11.52 11.37
C ARG A 128 17.77 -10.61 10.25
N ASP A 129 18.15 -11.22 9.13
CA ASP A 129 18.47 -10.53 7.88
C ASP A 129 17.20 -9.87 7.30
N VAL A 130 17.25 -8.55 7.16
CA VAL A 130 16.19 -7.68 6.61
C VAL A 130 16.67 -6.95 5.35
N SER A 131 17.56 -7.57 4.59
CA SER A 131 17.96 -7.11 3.26
C SER A 131 16.80 -7.19 2.25
N ALA A 132 16.96 -6.54 1.09
CA ALA A 132 15.91 -6.44 0.07
C ALA A 132 15.27 -7.81 -0.32
N PRO A 133 16.04 -8.89 -0.54
CA PRO A 133 15.47 -10.19 -0.87
C PRO A 133 14.67 -10.85 0.26
N LYS A 134 14.84 -10.38 1.51
CA LYS A 134 14.20 -10.93 2.71
C LYS A 134 12.90 -10.22 3.07
N PHE A 135 12.06 -9.93 2.07
CA PHE A 135 10.77 -9.24 2.26
C PHE A 135 9.88 -9.89 3.34
N LYS A 136 9.86 -11.23 3.43
CA LYS A 136 9.16 -11.96 4.51
C LYS A 136 9.64 -11.52 5.90
N ASN A 137 10.96 -11.50 6.11
CA ASN A 137 11.54 -11.07 7.40
C ASN A 137 11.23 -9.61 7.70
N ARG A 138 11.14 -8.75 6.68
CA ARG A 138 10.79 -7.33 6.79
C ARG A 138 9.34 -7.13 7.24
N LEU A 139 8.39 -7.88 6.69
CA LEU A 139 7.00 -7.86 7.15
C LEU A 139 6.86 -8.36 8.61
N TRP A 140 7.61 -9.41 8.96
CA TRP A 140 7.67 -9.88 10.35
C TRP A 140 8.29 -8.85 11.30
N ALA A 141 9.36 -8.18 10.87
CA ALA A 141 10.01 -7.12 11.62
C ALA A 141 9.09 -5.92 11.84
N PHE A 142 8.27 -5.57 10.84
CA PHE A 142 7.24 -4.55 10.98
C PHE A 142 6.24 -4.92 12.08
N ILE A 143 5.64 -6.11 12.06
CA ILE A 143 4.67 -6.49 13.11
C ILE A 143 5.33 -6.47 14.50
N ASP A 144 6.54 -7.02 14.63
CA ASP A 144 7.28 -7.02 15.89
C ASP A 144 7.54 -5.59 16.39
N LYS A 145 7.88 -4.66 15.50
CA LYS A 145 8.08 -3.25 15.83
C LYS A 145 6.78 -2.52 16.17
N SER A 146 5.69 -2.79 15.44
CA SER A 146 4.43 -2.05 15.55
C SER A 146 3.57 -2.47 16.74
N LEU A 147 3.72 -3.69 17.23
CA LEU A 147 3.10 -4.09 18.48
C LEU A 147 3.89 -3.46 19.66
N PRO A 148 3.24 -2.88 20.69
CA PRO A 148 3.90 -2.49 21.92
C PRO A 148 4.40 -3.70 22.73
N ALA A 149 5.53 -3.58 23.43
CA ALA A 149 6.04 -4.65 24.29
C ALA A 149 5.06 -5.02 25.41
N GLU A 150 4.36 -4.02 25.95
CA GLU A 150 3.39 -4.12 27.04
C GLU A 150 1.97 -4.49 26.55
N ALA A 151 1.77 -4.70 25.25
CA ALA A 151 0.44 -4.98 24.70
C ALA A 151 -0.11 -6.32 25.26
N PRO A 152 -1.35 -6.34 25.77
CA PRO A 152 -2.00 -7.59 26.15
C PRO A 152 -2.00 -8.57 24.98
N ASN A 153 -1.56 -9.81 25.22
CA ASN A 153 -1.49 -10.86 24.19
C ASN A 153 -0.57 -10.56 22.98
N ARG A 154 0.44 -9.69 23.14
CA ARG A 154 1.45 -9.39 22.10
C ARG A 154 1.89 -10.62 21.33
N ASP A 155 2.35 -11.66 22.03
CA ASP A 155 2.88 -12.88 21.39
C ASP A 155 1.85 -13.59 20.52
N ASN A 156 0.57 -13.56 20.91
CA ASN A 156 -0.50 -14.15 20.12
C ASN A 156 -0.82 -13.29 18.89
N GLY A 157 -0.80 -11.96 19.02
CA GLY A 157 -0.92 -11.03 17.90
C GLY A 157 0.19 -11.24 16.88
N LEU A 158 1.45 -11.28 17.34
CA LEU A 158 2.63 -11.54 16.50
C LEU A 158 2.52 -12.89 15.78
N ARG A 159 2.13 -13.96 16.50
CA ARG A 159 1.96 -15.29 15.90
C ARG A 159 0.80 -15.33 14.90
N SER A 160 -0.31 -14.65 15.18
CA SER A 160 -1.49 -14.65 14.31
C SER A 160 -1.18 -13.94 12.98
N LEU A 161 -0.73 -12.69 13.06
CA LEU A 161 -0.40 -11.89 11.87
C LEU A 161 0.78 -12.48 11.10
N GLY A 162 1.79 -13.00 11.81
CA GLY A 162 2.91 -13.68 11.18
C GLY A 162 2.49 -14.93 10.42
N ARG A 163 1.58 -15.75 10.96
CA ARG A 163 1.00 -16.90 10.24
C ARG A 163 0.18 -16.48 9.03
N GLU A 164 -0.52 -15.35 9.13
CA GLU A 164 -1.31 -14.83 8.03
C GLU A 164 -0.44 -14.33 6.87
N ILE A 165 0.66 -13.63 7.16
CA ILE A 165 1.69 -13.30 6.17
C ILE A 165 2.21 -14.56 5.49
N ASP A 166 2.59 -15.57 6.29
CA ASP A 166 3.15 -16.82 5.77
C ASP A 166 2.15 -17.50 4.83
N ARG A 167 0.88 -17.62 5.25
CA ARG A 167 -0.22 -18.15 4.45
C ARG A 167 -0.39 -17.38 3.13
N MET A 168 -0.32 -16.05 3.15
CA MET A 168 -0.49 -15.22 1.96
C MET A 168 0.68 -15.33 0.99
N ILE A 169 1.91 -15.36 1.50
CA ILE A 169 3.11 -15.57 0.68
C ILE A 169 3.04 -16.96 0.01
N ASP A 170 2.64 -17.98 0.76
CA ASP A 170 2.51 -19.34 0.23
C ASP A 170 1.40 -19.42 -0.83
N ALA A 171 0.27 -18.73 -0.61
CA ALA A 171 -0.82 -18.66 -1.59
C ALA A 171 -0.39 -17.98 -2.90
N VAL A 172 0.37 -16.88 -2.82
CA VAL A 172 0.94 -16.19 -4.00
C VAL A 172 1.97 -17.08 -4.70
N ASN A 173 2.85 -17.74 -3.95
CA ASN A 173 3.85 -18.65 -4.52
C ASN A 173 3.22 -19.88 -5.17
N ALA A 174 2.07 -20.36 -4.68
CA ALA A 174 1.36 -21.47 -5.30
C ALA A 174 0.89 -21.15 -6.72
N LEU A 175 0.64 -19.88 -7.05
CA LEU A 175 0.30 -19.45 -8.41
C LEU A 175 1.46 -19.64 -9.40
N LEU A 176 2.72 -19.68 -8.91
CA LEU A 176 3.92 -19.88 -9.73
C LEU A 176 4.15 -21.34 -10.14
N HIS A 177 3.53 -22.29 -9.43
CA HIS A 177 3.89 -23.71 -9.50
C HIS A 177 2.71 -24.63 -9.85
N GLY A 178 1.57 -24.07 -10.26
CA GLY A 178 0.41 -24.86 -10.63
C GLY A 178 -0.64 -24.10 -11.42
N GLN A 179 -1.77 -24.76 -11.67
CA GLN A 179 -2.96 -24.20 -12.30
C GLN A 179 -4.04 -23.96 -11.23
N PRO A 180 -3.93 -22.87 -10.45
CA PRO A 180 -4.89 -22.56 -9.40
C PRO A 180 -6.25 -22.24 -10.01
N ASP A 181 -7.30 -22.61 -9.29
CA ASP A 181 -8.64 -22.12 -9.58
C ASP A 181 -8.66 -20.57 -9.48
N GLN A 182 -9.17 -19.90 -10.51
CA GLN A 182 -9.17 -18.45 -10.61
C GLN A 182 -9.90 -17.80 -9.43
N GLN A 183 -10.98 -18.41 -8.96
CA GLN A 183 -11.74 -17.91 -7.81
C GLN A 183 -10.93 -18.03 -6.50
N SER A 184 -10.20 -19.13 -6.34
CA SER A 184 -9.31 -19.34 -5.19
C SER A 184 -8.12 -18.38 -5.20
N ALA A 185 -7.53 -18.10 -6.36
CA ALA A 185 -6.49 -17.08 -6.51
C ALA A 185 -7.04 -15.68 -6.19
N LEU A 186 -8.27 -15.37 -6.62
CA LEU A 186 -8.89 -14.08 -6.35
C LEU A 186 -9.22 -13.89 -4.86
N ARG A 187 -9.66 -14.95 -4.17
CA ARG A 187 -9.78 -14.97 -2.71
C ARG A 187 -8.44 -14.69 -2.02
N ALA A 188 -7.34 -15.26 -2.53
CA ALA A 188 -6.01 -14.98 -1.97
C ALA A 188 -5.63 -13.50 -2.13
N PHE A 189 -5.95 -12.86 -3.25
CA PHE A 189 -5.74 -11.41 -3.41
C PHE A 189 -6.66 -10.57 -2.53
N ALA A 190 -7.91 -10.98 -2.31
CA ALA A 190 -8.83 -10.32 -1.38
C ALA A 190 -8.33 -10.41 0.07
N ASP A 191 -7.86 -11.59 0.49
CA ASP A 191 -7.24 -11.80 1.80
C ASP A 191 -5.95 -10.96 1.95
N LEU A 192 -5.13 -10.90 0.92
CA LEU A 192 -3.90 -10.11 0.91
C LEU A 192 -4.17 -8.60 1.00
N ALA A 193 -5.22 -8.12 0.34
CA ALA A 193 -5.71 -6.75 0.44
C ALA A 193 -6.15 -6.42 1.89
N LYS A 194 -6.93 -7.31 2.52
CA LYS A 194 -7.34 -7.17 3.93
C LYS A 194 -6.15 -7.16 4.88
N LEU A 195 -5.20 -8.08 4.69
CA LEU A 195 -3.98 -8.14 5.48
C LEU A 195 -3.16 -6.84 5.31
N THR A 196 -3.11 -6.30 4.10
CA THR A 196 -2.38 -5.04 3.84
C THR A 196 -2.96 -3.88 4.64
N ILE A 197 -4.29 -3.72 4.65
CA ILE A 197 -4.96 -2.71 5.47
C ILE A 197 -4.68 -2.95 6.96
N ALA A 198 -4.82 -4.20 7.43
CA ALA A 198 -4.56 -4.54 8.81
C ALA A 198 -3.12 -4.19 9.22
N LEU A 199 -2.12 -4.48 8.37
CA LEU A 199 -0.72 -4.12 8.61
C LEU A 199 -0.53 -2.60 8.62
N LEU A 200 -1.06 -1.87 7.64
CA LEU A 200 -0.98 -0.40 7.59
C LEU A 200 -1.61 0.24 8.83
N GLN A 201 -2.68 -0.34 9.37
CA GLN A 201 -3.36 0.13 10.58
C GLN A 201 -2.64 -0.21 11.89
N LEU A 202 -1.69 -1.16 11.90
CA LEU A 202 -0.95 -1.50 13.14
C LEU A 202 -0.09 -0.34 13.66
N ASP A 203 0.48 0.45 12.75
CA ASP A 203 1.24 1.66 13.06
C ASP A 203 0.96 2.71 11.99
N PRO A 204 -0.18 3.45 12.10
CA PRO A 204 -0.58 4.45 11.12
C PRO A 204 0.46 5.55 10.92
N ALA A 205 1.23 5.88 11.96
CA ALA A 205 2.26 6.91 11.90
C ALA A 205 3.44 6.45 11.05
N ALA A 206 3.86 5.18 11.17
CA ALA A 206 4.91 4.63 10.33
C ALA A 206 4.45 4.29 8.90
N SER A 207 3.17 3.99 8.71
CA SER A 207 2.64 3.42 7.46
C SER A 207 2.10 4.46 6.47
N ARG A 208 1.46 5.55 6.94
CA ARG A 208 0.74 6.50 6.07
C ARG A 208 1.60 7.18 5.02
N GLN A 209 2.88 7.44 5.31
CA GLN A 209 3.90 8.02 4.41
C GLN A 209 3.31 8.80 3.21
N PRO A 210 2.59 9.91 3.45
CA PRO A 210 1.58 10.44 2.53
C PRO A 210 2.16 11.01 1.22
N TYR A 211 3.46 11.29 1.17
CA TYR A 211 4.15 11.76 -0.03
C TYR A 211 4.81 10.64 -0.84
N ARG A 212 4.89 9.42 -0.31
CA ARG A 212 5.70 8.34 -0.90
C ARG A 212 5.20 7.93 -2.28
N ALA A 213 3.90 7.94 -2.49
CA ALA A 213 3.33 7.60 -3.79
C ALA A 213 3.72 8.62 -4.87
N PHE A 214 3.92 9.88 -4.49
CA PHE A 214 4.17 11.03 -5.37
C PHE A 214 5.66 11.39 -5.47
N GLU A 215 6.53 10.75 -4.70
CA GLU A 215 7.96 11.09 -4.54
C GLU A 215 8.67 11.26 -5.89
N GLN A 216 8.48 10.31 -6.82
CA GLN A 216 9.12 10.37 -8.12
C GLN A 216 8.66 11.60 -8.91
N LYS A 217 7.36 11.90 -8.92
CA LYS A 217 6.81 13.03 -9.65
C LYS A 217 7.30 14.37 -9.09
N ILE A 218 7.40 14.45 -7.76
CA ILE A 218 7.96 15.60 -7.05
C ILE A 218 9.43 15.79 -7.43
N VAL A 219 10.24 14.73 -7.36
CA VAL A 219 11.67 14.77 -7.71
C VAL A 219 11.88 15.15 -9.16
N ASP A 220 11.13 14.56 -10.08
CA ASP A 220 11.23 14.83 -11.52
C ASP A 220 10.90 16.30 -11.82
N PHE A 221 9.82 16.82 -11.24
CA PHE A 221 9.42 18.21 -11.40
C PHE A 221 10.52 19.18 -10.97
N PHE A 222 11.08 18.99 -9.77
CA PHE A 222 12.16 19.87 -9.29
C PHE A 222 13.44 19.70 -10.10
N THR A 223 13.80 18.48 -10.48
CA THR A 223 14.98 18.22 -11.32
C THR A 223 14.87 18.96 -12.65
N GLN A 224 13.73 18.83 -13.34
CA GLN A 224 13.48 19.52 -14.59
C GLN A 224 13.48 21.05 -14.41
N HIS A 225 12.82 21.57 -13.38
CA HIS A 225 12.78 23.00 -13.10
C HIS A 225 14.19 23.59 -12.86
N PHE A 226 15.04 22.90 -12.10
CA PHE A 226 16.42 23.34 -11.86
C PHE A 226 17.31 23.24 -13.11
N GLU A 227 17.08 22.24 -13.97
CA GLU A 227 17.76 22.18 -15.26
C GLU A 227 17.36 23.33 -16.18
N ASP A 228 16.09 23.70 -16.21
CA ASP A 228 15.58 24.78 -17.05
C ASP A 228 16.06 26.15 -16.55
N LEU A 229 16.15 26.38 -15.24
CA LEU A 229 16.79 27.57 -14.67
C LEU A 229 18.26 27.69 -15.08
N ARG A 230 19.02 26.57 -15.03
CA ARG A 230 20.43 26.56 -15.47
C ARG A 230 20.59 26.81 -16.98
N ARG A 231 19.62 26.42 -17.80
CA ARG A 231 19.62 26.69 -19.25
C ARG A 231 19.23 28.15 -19.55
N GLY A 232 18.34 28.74 -18.74
CA GLY A 232 17.93 30.14 -18.84
C GLY A 232 19.05 31.13 -18.54
N ASP A 233 19.85 30.88 -17.50
CA ASP A 233 20.99 31.73 -17.12
C ASP A 233 22.17 31.69 -18.12
N GLY A 234 22.18 30.74 -19.06
CA GLY A 234 23.19 30.62 -20.12
C GLY A 234 22.85 31.36 -21.42
N ALA A 235 21.62 31.88 -21.56
CA ALA A 235 21.15 32.54 -22.80
C ALA A 235 21.29 34.08 -22.78
N ASP A 236 21.55 34.67 -21.61
CA ASP A 236 21.71 36.12 -21.40
C ASP A 236 23.11 36.50 -20.86
N ALA A 237 24.16 35.90 -21.41
CA ALA A 237 25.53 36.40 -21.23
C ALA A 237 25.94 37.26 -22.45
N PRO A 238 26.16 38.57 -22.29
CA PRO A 238 26.56 39.48 -23.37
C PRO A 238 27.97 39.21 -23.93
#